data_AF-A0A6A7BZZ0-F1
#
_entry.id   AF-A0A6A7BZZ0-F1
#
_cell.length_a   1.000
_cell.length_b   1.000
_cell.length_c   1.000
_cell.angle_alpha   90.00
_cell.angle_beta   90.00
_cell.angle_gamma   90.00
#
_symmetry.space_group_name_H-M   'P 1'
#
loop_
_entity.id
_entity.type
_entity.pdbx_description
1 polymer ?
#
loop_
_entity_poly.entity_id
_entity_poly.type
_entity_poly.pdbx_seq_one_letter_code
_entity_poly.pdbx_strand_id
1 'polypeptide(L)'
;MVLFVPRANTKHAASMAPVRYLRTPLVSDGNESCRPAPVLKYTPNDLAWLAGMGQLCCRGKSVAKRRRHTYVLAGLPKGYAGFDAPGKGVHHYMFGHPSGLPFRSYVRFLPHLLWLYEGKPRPCRCELCCGGGKKRKAPGPAEGSARFAPRVGADSAAPSGSQDLPVEMEVDVVEEVETGHAVYE
;
A
#
# COMPACT_ATOMS: atom_id res chain seq x y z
N MET A 1 -55.26 -10.34 32.15
CA MET A 1 -53.84 -10.72 31.96
C MET A 1 -53.35 -9.99 30.71
N VAL A 2 -52.57 -8.92 30.86
CA VAL A 2 -52.07 -8.12 29.72
C VAL A 2 -50.66 -8.62 29.40
N LEU A 3 -50.47 -9.21 28.22
CA LEU A 3 -49.17 -9.69 27.78
C LEU A 3 -48.37 -8.50 27.25
N PHE A 4 -47.30 -8.16 27.96
CA PHE A 4 -46.35 -7.12 27.58
C PHE A 4 -45.39 -7.70 26.53
N VAL A 5 -45.54 -7.30 25.27
CA VAL A 5 -44.62 -7.67 24.20
C VAL A 5 -43.49 -6.64 24.16
N PRO A 6 -42.23 -6.99 24.49
CA PRO A 6 -41.13 -6.05 24.41
C PRO A 6 -40.86 -5.68 22.95
N ARG A 7 -40.88 -4.38 22.66
CA ARG A 7 -40.57 -3.80 21.36
C ARG A 7 -39.04 -3.92 21.13
N ALA A 8 -38.62 -4.79 20.23
CA ALA A 8 -37.22 -4.92 19.86
C ALA A 8 -36.67 -3.59 19.32
N ASN A 9 -35.63 -3.06 19.96
CA ASN A 9 -34.98 -1.81 19.62
C ASN A 9 -34.03 -2.02 18.43
N THR A 10 -34.49 -1.79 17.20
CA THR A 10 -33.73 -1.99 15.95
C THR A 10 -32.77 -0.84 15.59
N LYS A 11 -32.36 0.00 16.55
CA LYS A 11 -31.70 1.30 16.27
C LYS A 11 -30.24 1.27 15.76
N HIS A 12 -29.61 0.12 15.54
CA HIS A 12 -28.21 0.09 15.11
C HIS A 12 -27.90 -0.95 14.02
N ALA A 13 -28.71 -1.00 12.96
CA ALA A 13 -28.19 -1.49 11.69
C ALA A 13 -27.13 -0.48 11.21
N ALA A 14 -25.87 -0.73 11.56
CA ALA A 14 -24.75 0.04 11.08
C ALA A 14 -24.74 -0.05 9.56
N SER A 15 -25.23 1.00 8.90
CA SER A 15 -25.16 1.16 7.45
C SER A 15 -23.67 1.18 7.07
N MET A 16 -23.17 0.05 6.58
CA MET A 16 -21.81 -0.03 6.10
C MET A 16 -21.70 0.82 4.84
N ALA A 17 -20.73 1.72 4.83
CA ALA A 17 -20.38 2.51 3.66
C ALA A 17 -20.09 1.58 2.47
N PRO A 18 -20.68 1.83 1.28
CA PRO A 18 -20.37 1.03 0.10
C PRO A 18 -18.86 1.10 -0.21
N VAL A 19 -18.26 -0.07 -0.45
CA VAL A 19 -16.84 -0.23 -0.72
C VAL A 19 -16.61 -0.11 -2.23
N ARG A 20 -15.67 0.74 -2.64
CA ARG A 20 -15.25 0.89 -4.04
C ARG A 20 -13.85 0.37 -4.24
N TYR A 21 -13.69 -0.45 -5.27
CA TYR A 21 -12.40 -1.04 -5.63
C TYR A 21 -11.70 -0.20 -6.70
N LEU A 22 -10.48 0.25 -6.39
CA LEU A 22 -9.60 0.90 -7.35
C LEU A 22 -8.89 -0.18 -8.16
N ARG A 23 -8.89 -0.05 -9.50
CA ARG A 23 -8.23 -1.02 -10.39
C ARG A 23 -6.75 -1.16 -10.06
N THR A 24 -6.19 -2.34 -10.30
CA THR A 24 -4.74 -2.54 -10.24
C THR A 24 -4.05 -1.92 -11.46
N PRO A 25 -2.81 -1.43 -11.33
CA PRO A 25 -2.07 -0.94 -12.49
C PRO A 25 -1.77 -2.12 -13.43
N LEU A 26 -1.96 -1.90 -14.73
CA LEU A 26 -1.73 -2.92 -15.76
C LEU A 26 -0.24 -3.24 -15.93
N VAL A 27 0.63 -2.24 -15.69
CA VAL A 27 2.07 -2.43 -15.69
C VAL A 27 2.58 -2.64 -14.27
N SER A 28 3.59 -3.50 -14.15
CA SER A 28 4.31 -3.72 -12.90
C SER A 28 5.80 -3.83 -13.15
N ASP A 29 6.62 -3.44 -12.18
CA ASP A 29 8.05 -3.74 -12.08
C ASP A 29 8.35 -4.70 -10.93
N GLY A 30 7.32 -5.29 -10.31
CA GLY A 30 7.48 -6.14 -9.14
C GLY A 30 8.32 -7.38 -9.44
N ASN A 31 9.22 -7.70 -8.52
CA ASN A 31 10.05 -8.89 -8.54
C ASN A 31 9.75 -9.78 -7.32
N GLU A 32 9.16 -10.95 -7.57
CA GLU A 32 8.79 -11.91 -6.52
C GLU A 32 10.00 -12.48 -5.79
N SER A 33 11.18 -12.53 -6.44
CA SER A 33 12.40 -13.00 -5.79
C SER A 33 12.91 -12.06 -4.69
N CYS A 34 12.39 -10.82 -4.64
CA CYS A 34 12.70 -9.86 -3.59
C CYS A 34 11.78 -9.99 -2.38
N ARG A 35 10.82 -10.93 -2.40
CA ARG A 35 9.96 -11.22 -1.25
C ARG A 35 10.73 -12.00 -0.19
N PRO A 36 10.39 -11.82 1.10
CA PRO A 36 11.00 -12.61 2.16
C PRO A 36 10.67 -14.10 1.95
N ALA A 37 11.64 -14.97 2.18
CA ALA A 37 11.38 -16.40 2.25
C ALA A 37 10.36 -16.72 3.37
N PRO A 38 9.55 -17.78 3.24
CA PRO A 38 8.48 -18.13 4.19
C PRO A 38 8.95 -18.34 5.64
N VAL A 39 10.25 -18.56 5.85
CA VAL A 39 10.87 -18.83 7.16
C VAL A 39 11.16 -17.54 7.95
N LEU A 40 10.94 -16.37 7.35
CA LEU A 40 11.23 -15.09 8.00
C LEU A 40 10.09 -14.64 8.93
N LYS A 41 10.40 -13.67 9.80
CA LYS A 41 9.49 -13.06 10.79
C LYS A 41 8.33 -12.25 10.16
N TYR A 42 7.98 -12.50 8.91
CA TYR A 42 7.03 -11.71 8.13
C TYR A 42 5.76 -12.53 7.89
N THR A 43 4.62 -12.02 8.31
CA THR A 43 3.31 -12.62 8.04
C THR A 43 2.69 -11.95 6.82
N PRO A 44 2.31 -12.68 5.75
CA PRO A 44 1.61 -12.07 4.61
C PRO A 44 0.36 -11.33 5.05
N ASN A 45 0.21 -10.07 4.61
CA ASN A 45 -0.95 -9.23 4.90
C ASN A 45 -1.20 -8.23 3.77
N ASP A 46 -1.63 -8.73 2.62
CA ASP A 46 -1.99 -7.88 1.49
C ASP A 46 -3.21 -7.01 1.78
N LEU A 47 -4.17 -7.51 2.56
CA LEU A 47 -5.43 -6.81 2.85
C LEU A 47 -5.20 -5.46 3.54
N ALA A 48 -4.28 -5.38 4.50
CA ALA A 48 -3.92 -4.11 5.14
C ALA A 48 -3.38 -3.09 4.12
N TRP A 49 -2.60 -3.57 3.15
CA TRP A 49 -2.07 -2.74 2.07
C TRP A 49 -3.11 -2.31 1.05
N LEU A 50 -4.02 -3.20 0.66
CA LEU A 50 -5.11 -2.85 -0.24
C LEU A 50 -6.01 -1.76 0.36
N ALA A 51 -6.38 -1.91 1.63
CA ALA A 51 -7.21 -0.94 2.35
C ALA A 51 -6.46 0.39 2.58
N GLY A 52 -5.23 0.32 3.10
CA GLY A 52 -4.42 1.51 3.40
C GLY A 52 -4.11 2.34 2.15
N MET A 53 -3.75 1.69 1.05
CA MET A 53 -3.49 2.38 -0.22
C MET A 53 -4.77 2.94 -0.85
N GLY A 54 -5.87 2.19 -0.82
CA GLY A 54 -7.15 2.66 -1.34
C GLY A 54 -7.61 3.96 -0.68
N GLN A 55 -7.51 4.02 0.65
CA GLN A 55 -7.79 5.24 1.41
C GLN A 55 -6.82 6.38 1.05
N LEU A 56 -5.53 6.08 0.94
CA LEU A 56 -4.50 7.09 0.67
C LEU A 56 -4.63 7.69 -0.73
N CYS A 57 -4.89 6.89 -1.75
CA CYS A 57 -5.09 7.34 -3.14
C CYS A 57 -6.31 8.27 -3.29
N CYS A 58 -7.30 8.15 -2.41
CA CYS A 58 -8.50 8.98 -2.42
C CYS A 58 -8.44 10.16 -1.43
N ARG A 59 -7.37 10.24 -0.63
CA ARG A 59 -7.19 11.29 0.38
C ARG A 59 -6.87 12.62 -0.30
N GLY A 60 -7.89 13.46 -0.45
CA GLY A 60 -7.79 14.78 -1.09
C GLY A 60 -8.74 14.98 -2.27
N LYS A 61 -9.34 13.91 -2.81
CA LYS A 61 -10.31 14.04 -3.91
C LYS A 61 -11.65 14.54 -3.38
N SER A 62 -12.19 15.60 -3.98
CA SER A 62 -13.46 16.22 -3.59
C SER A 62 -14.65 15.26 -3.61
N VAL A 63 -14.57 14.22 -4.47
CA VAL A 63 -15.57 13.14 -4.59
C VAL A 63 -15.62 12.26 -3.34
N ALA A 64 -14.49 12.01 -2.67
CA ALA A 64 -14.44 11.23 -1.44
C ALA A 64 -15.08 11.96 -0.24
N LYS A 65 -15.17 13.30 -0.28
CA LYS A 65 -15.88 14.07 0.75
C LYS A 65 -17.40 14.05 0.56
N ARG A 66 -17.88 13.93 -0.68
CA ARG A 66 -19.33 14.03 -0.99
C ARG A 66 -20.11 12.75 -0.74
N ARG A 67 -19.44 11.59 -0.69
CA ARG A 67 -20.07 10.30 -0.42
C ARG A 67 -19.24 9.50 0.57
N ARG A 68 -19.92 8.86 1.54
CA ARG A 68 -19.32 7.94 2.52
C ARG A 68 -18.93 6.63 1.83
N HIS A 69 -17.93 6.66 0.95
CA HIS A 69 -17.37 5.47 0.31
C HIS A 69 -16.07 5.07 1.01
N THR A 70 -15.89 3.76 1.20
CA THR A 70 -14.60 3.20 1.57
C THR A 70 -13.89 2.77 0.30
N TYR A 71 -12.63 3.18 0.10
CA TYR A 71 -11.86 2.80 -1.08
C TYR A 71 -10.80 1.76 -0.72
N VAL A 72 -10.69 0.73 -1.55
CA VAL A 72 -9.74 -0.38 -1.39
C VAL A 72 -9.11 -0.64 -2.76
N LEU A 73 -7.82 -0.95 -2.83
CA LEU A 73 -7.25 -1.45 -4.09
C LEU A 73 -7.83 -2.84 -4.41
N ALA A 74 -8.18 -3.08 -5.67
CA ALA A 74 -8.64 -4.40 -6.13
C ALA A 74 -7.55 -5.48 -5.99
N GLY A 75 -6.29 -5.07 -5.99
CA GLY A 75 -5.12 -5.94 -5.84
C GLY A 75 -3.83 -5.16 -5.76
N LEU A 76 -2.72 -5.84 -5.45
CA LEU A 76 -1.38 -5.25 -5.53
C LEU A 76 -0.84 -5.40 -6.95
N PRO A 77 0.09 -4.54 -7.39
CA PRO A 77 0.78 -4.72 -8.66
C PRO A 77 1.49 -6.08 -8.69
N LYS A 78 1.51 -6.74 -9.86
CA LYS A 78 2.12 -8.07 -10.01
C LYS A 78 3.55 -8.08 -9.46
N GLY A 79 3.90 -9.07 -8.65
CA GLY A 79 5.24 -9.18 -8.06
C GLY A 79 5.43 -8.47 -6.71
N TYR A 80 4.50 -7.59 -6.32
CA TYR A 80 4.47 -6.99 -5.00
C TYR A 80 3.69 -7.86 -4.01
N ALA A 81 3.99 -7.73 -2.72
CA ALA A 81 3.25 -8.37 -1.63
C ALA A 81 3.46 -7.62 -0.32
N GLY A 82 2.39 -7.49 0.45
CA GLY A 82 2.34 -6.89 1.77
C GLY A 82 2.63 -7.91 2.87
N PHE A 83 3.40 -7.49 3.87
CA PHE A 83 3.75 -8.31 5.02
C PHE A 83 3.75 -7.49 6.30
N ASP A 84 3.45 -8.16 7.40
CA ASP A 84 3.55 -7.63 8.75
C ASP A 84 4.75 -8.23 9.45
N ALA A 85 5.48 -7.41 10.21
CA ALA A 85 6.53 -7.88 11.10
C ALA A 85 6.16 -7.59 12.56
N PRO A 86 6.43 -8.54 13.49
CA PRO A 86 6.28 -8.30 14.91
C PRO A 86 7.36 -7.34 15.40
N GLY A 87 7.00 -6.45 16.33
CA GLY A 87 7.90 -5.49 16.95
C GLY A 87 7.26 -4.84 18.17
N LYS A 88 7.60 -3.58 18.47
CA LYS A 88 6.86 -2.75 19.43
C LYS A 88 5.55 -2.26 18.77
N GLY A 89 4.72 -3.20 18.33
CA GLY A 89 3.60 -3.00 17.43
C GLY A 89 3.74 -3.77 16.11
N VAL A 90 2.69 -3.72 15.29
CA VAL A 90 2.67 -4.32 13.95
C VAL A 90 3.27 -3.32 12.97
N HIS A 91 4.32 -3.73 12.26
CA HIS A 91 4.94 -2.93 11.21
C HIS A 91 4.60 -3.49 9.84
N HIS A 92 4.01 -2.66 8.98
CA HIS A 92 3.65 -3.05 7.62
C HIS A 92 4.79 -2.79 6.64
N TYR A 93 5.14 -3.80 5.85
CA TYR A 93 6.16 -3.77 4.82
C TYR A 93 5.59 -4.19 3.47
N MET A 94 6.02 -3.54 2.40
CA MET A 94 5.71 -3.92 1.02
C MET A 94 6.99 -4.37 0.35
N PHE A 95 7.02 -5.64 -0.05
CA PHE A 95 8.12 -6.25 -0.78
C PHE A 95 7.81 -6.37 -2.27
N GLY A 96 8.84 -6.60 -3.07
CA GLY A 96 8.73 -6.76 -4.52
C GLY A 96 9.37 -5.65 -5.34
N HIS A 97 9.90 -4.59 -4.72
CA HIS A 97 10.60 -3.55 -5.48
C HIS A 97 11.91 -4.09 -6.11
N PRO A 98 12.27 -3.72 -7.36
CA PRO A 98 13.49 -4.19 -8.05
C PRO A 98 14.80 -3.97 -7.28
N SER A 99 14.85 -2.98 -6.39
CA SER A 99 16.04 -2.73 -5.54
C SER A 99 16.29 -3.81 -4.49
N GLY A 100 15.34 -4.71 -4.26
CA GLY A 100 15.39 -5.73 -3.20
C GLY A 100 15.10 -5.19 -1.80
N LEU A 101 14.80 -3.89 -1.66
CA LEU A 101 14.44 -3.27 -0.38
C LEU A 101 12.92 -3.13 -0.24
N PRO A 102 12.35 -3.36 0.96
CA PRO A 102 10.93 -3.15 1.19
C PRO A 102 10.59 -1.67 1.46
N PHE A 103 9.40 -1.25 1.06
CA PHE A 103 8.81 -0.01 1.56
C PHE A 103 8.27 -0.24 2.97
N ARG A 104 8.49 0.72 3.87
CA ARG A 104 8.11 0.61 5.30
C ARG A 104 6.79 1.30 5.66
N SER A 105 6.12 1.91 4.68
CA SER A 105 4.84 2.58 4.88
C SER A 105 4.10 2.81 3.56
N TYR A 106 2.77 2.94 3.65
CA TYR A 106 1.89 3.26 2.52
C TYR A 106 2.32 4.55 1.80
N VAL A 107 2.67 5.59 2.57
CA VAL A 107 3.05 6.91 2.05
C VAL A 107 4.32 6.83 1.20
N ARG A 108 5.29 5.99 1.57
CA ARG A 108 6.55 5.85 0.82
C ARG A 108 6.37 5.04 -0.46
N PHE A 109 5.40 4.13 -0.49
CA PHE A 109 5.07 3.35 -1.68
C PHE A 109 4.21 4.12 -2.68
N LEU A 110 3.36 5.04 -2.21
CA LEU A 110 2.44 5.82 -3.06
C LEU A 110 3.09 6.43 -4.32
N PRO A 111 4.20 7.18 -4.26
CA PRO A 111 4.79 7.75 -5.48
C PRO A 111 5.22 6.69 -6.50
N HIS A 112 5.62 5.49 -6.04
CA HIS A 112 5.92 4.37 -6.92
C HIS A 112 4.66 3.79 -7.56
N LEU A 113 3.61 3.62 -6.75
CA LEU A 113 2.33 3.10 -7.23
C LEU A 113 1.70 4.03 -8.29
N LEU A 114 1.70 5.35 -8.06
CA LEU A 114 1.18 6.32 -9.03
C LEU A 114 1.99 6.29 -10.33
N TRP A 115 3.31 6.17 -10.24
CA TRP A 115 4.18 6.00 -11.40
C TRP A 115 3.85 4.72 -12.21
N LEU A 116 3.46 3.64 -11.55
CA LEU A 116 2.96 2.42 -12.22
C LEU A 116 1.62 2.67 -12.90
N TYR A 117 0.68 3.39 -12.28
CA TYR A 117 -0.58 3.76 -12.93
C TYR A 117 -0.39 4.64 -14.17
N GLU A 118 0.58 5.55 -14.14
CA GLU A 118 0.92 6.42 -15.28
C GLU A 118 1.52 5.65 -16.46
N GLY A 119 1.87 4.36 -16.31
CA GLY A 119 2.50 3.58 -17.37
C GLY A 119 4.02 3.78 -17.47
N LYS A 120 4.68 4.23 -16.40
CA LYS A 120 6.13 4.48 -16.32
C LYS A 120 6.69 5.53 -17.32
N PRO A 121 6.03 6.68 -17.57
CA PRO A 121 6.42 7.60 -18.65
C PRO A 121 7.69 8.42 -18.35
N ARG A 122 8.07 8.51 -17.08
CA ARG A 122 9.16 9.35 -16.57
C ARG A 122 9.99 8.58 -15.53
N PRO A 123 11.17 9.05 -15.11
CA PRO A 123 11.88 8.43 -14.00
C PRO A 123 11.04 8.44 -12.71
N CYS A 124 10.95 7.29 -12.03
CA CYS A 124 10.22 7.17 -10.77
C CYS A 124 10.86 8.05 -9.69
N ARG A 125 10.03 8.75 -8.90
CA ARG A 125 10.46 9.64 -7.81
C ARG A 125 10.32 9.02 -6.41
N CYS A 126 10.05 7.72 -6.33
CA CYS A 126 9.98 7.06 -5.03
C CYS A 126 11.36 7.00 -4.38
N GLU A 127 11.39 6.86 -3.06
CA GLU A 127 12.65 6.85 -2.32
C GLU A 127 13.56 5.66 -2.68
N LEU A 128 13.00 4.52 -3.06
CA LEU A 128 13.82 3.36 -3.45
C LEU A 128 14.42 3.50 -4.86
N CYS A 129 13.81 4.31 -5.73
CA CYS A 129 14.34 4.64 -7.05
C CYS A 129 15.32 5.82 -7.00
N CYS A 130 15.00 6.89 -6.27
CA CYS A 130 15.81 8.12 -6.22
C CYS A 130 16.82 8.16 -5.06
N GLY A 131 16.49 7.58 -3.91
CA GLY A 131 17.19 7.78 -2.63
C GLY A 131 18.50 7.03 -2.48
N GLY A 132 19.12 6.59 -3.57
CA GLY A 132 20.42 5.95 -3.54
C GLY A 132 20.36 4.59 -2.83
N GLY A 133 20.04 3.56 -3.60
CA GLY A 133 20.66 2.28 -3.33
C GLY A 133 22.17 2.51 -3.32
N LYS A 134 22.78 2.69 -2.14
CA LYS A 134 24.14 2.21 -1.92
C LYS A 134 24.07 0.77 -2.36
N LYS A 135 24.48 0.52 -3.61
CA LYS A 135 24.49 -0.82 -4.21
C LYS A 135 25.23 -1.68 -3.20
N ARG A 136 24.50 -2.44 -2.38
CA ARG A 136 25.11 -3.56 -1.69
C ARG A 136 25.44 -4.48 -2.86
N LYS A 137 26.70 -4.45 -3.30
CA LYS A 137 27.26 -5.52 -4.12
C LYS A 137 26.73 -6.79 -3.51
N ALA A 138 26.11 -7.64 -4.32
CA ALA A 138 25.74 -8.98 -3.91
C ALA A 138 26.91 -9.57 -3.11
N PRO A 139 26.66 -10.27 -1.98
CA PRO A 139 27.74 -11.00 -1.33
C PRO A 139 28.29 -11.98 -2.37
N GLY A 140 29.45 -11.63 -2.93
CA GLY A 140 30.25 -12.59 -3.67
C GLY A 140 30.62 -13.75 -2.75
N PRO A 141 30.88 -14.94 -3.29
CA PRO A 141 31.26 -16.08 -2.47
C PRO A 141 32.49 -15.70 -1.64
N ALA A 142 32.43 -16.05 -0.36
CA ALA A 142 33.35 -15.63 0.68
C ALA A 142 34.80 -16.01 0.37
N GLU A 143 35.70 -15.04 0.47
CA GLU A 143 37.11 -15.29 0.81
C GLU A 143 37.68 -14.12 1.60
N GLY A 144 38.14 -14.41 2.82
CA GLY A 144 39.33 -13.79 3.40
C GLY A 144 39.25 -12.38 4.02
N SER A 145 39.38 -12.37 5.35
CA SER A 145 40.32 -11.50 6.08
C SER A 145 39.97 -10.03 6.37
N ALA A 146 39.58 -9.82 7.65
CA ALA A 146 40.12 -8.84 8.59
C ALA A 146 40.04 -7.32 8.28
N ARG A 147 39.28 -6.59 9.12
CA ARG A 147 39.79 -5.73 10.23
C ARG A 147 38.72 -4.69 10.61
N PHE A 148 38.41 -4.66 11.90
CA PHE A 148 37.63 -3.62 12.56
C PHE A 148 38.38 -2.28 12.47
N ALA A 149 37.65 -1.20 12.15
CA ALA A 149 38.07 0.18 12.40
C ALA A 149 36.86 1.02 12.89
N PRO A 150 37.10 2.03 13.75
CA PRO A 150 36.09 2.59 14.64
C PRO A 150 35.21 3.67 13.99
N ARG A 151 34.04 3.89 14.62
CA ARG A 151 33.06 4.94 14.30
C ARG A 151 33.58 6.31 14.75
N VAL A 152 33.59 7.28 13.85
CA VAL A 152 33.60 8.71 14.16
C VAL A 152 32.36 9.36 13.55
N GLY A 153 31.71 10.22 14.34
CA GLY A 153 30.39 10.77 14.09
C GLY A 153 30.35 11.80 12.97
N ALA A 154 29.15 11.98 12.42
CA ALA A 154 28.79 13.18 11.67
C ALA A 154 27.28 13.39 11.81
N ASP A 155 26.97 14.50 12.45
CA ASP A 155 25.65 15.04 12.74
C ASP A 155 24.89 15.31 11.44
N SER A 156 23.64 14.87 11.36
CA SER A 156 22.76 15.11 10.21
C SER A 156 21.57 15.97 10.65
N ALA A 157 21.69 17.27 10.40
CA ALA A 157 20.57 18.20 10.39
C ALA A 157 19.61 17.82 9.24
N ALA A 158 18.34 17.62 9.58
CA ALA A 158 17.29 17.27 8.62
C ALA A 158 16.57 18.55 8.14
N PRO A 159 16.57 18.86 6.83
CA PRO A 159 15.62 19.80 6.27
C PRO A 159 14.30 19.09 6.00
N SER A 160 13.27 19.52 6.73
CA SER A 160 11.86 19.21 6.48
C SER A 160 11.38 19.94 5.23
N GLY A 161 11.45 19.26 4.08
CA GLY A 161 10.85 19.73 2.83
C GLY A 161 9.49 19.08 2.58
N SER A 162 8.43 19.73 3.04
CA SER A 162 7.07 19.48 2.57
C SER A 162 6.96 19.99 1.14
N GLN A 163 6.78 19.09 0.18
CA GLN A 163 6.35 19.46 -1.16
C GLN A 163 4.96 18.90 -1.41
N ASP A 164 4.02 19.84 -1.50
CA ASP A 164 2.70 19.66 -2.10
C ASP A 164 2.81 19.02 -3.47
N LEU A 165 2.07 17.94 -3.69
CA LEU A 165 1.84 17.36 -5.01
C LEU A 165 0.35 17.50 -5.34
N PRO A 166 -0.04 18.43 -6.23
CA PRO A 166 -1.31 18.37 -6.92
C PRO A 166 -1.07 17.63 -8.24
N VAL A 167 -1.33 16.32 -8.24
CA VAL A 167 -1.63 15.61 -9.48
C VAL A 167 -3.04 15.08 -9.31
N GLU A 168 -3.99 15.83 -9.83
CA GLU A 168 -5.38 15.39 -9.95
C GLU A 168 -5.40 14.24 -10.96
N MET A 169 -5.14 13.02 -10.48
CA MET A 169 -5.44 11.82 -11.26
C MET A 169 -6.95 11.62 -11.25
N GLU A 170 -7.57 11.87 -12.39
CA GLU A 170 -8.87 11.31 -12.73
C GLU A 170 -8.71 9.79 -12.71
N VAL A 171 -9.21 9.17 -11.64
CA VAL A 171 -9.38 7.73 -11.58
C VAL A 171 -10.71 7.46 -12.22
N ASP A 172 -10.71 6.76 -13.36
CA ASP A 172 -11.90 6.16 -13.93
C ASP A 172 -12.48 5.20 -12.89
N VAL A 173 -13.44 5.71 -12.12
CA VAL A 173 -14.27 4.89 -11.27
C VAL A 173 -15.10 4.06 -12.23
N VAL A 174 -14.79 2.76 -12.30
CA VAL A 174 -15.67 1.82 -12.99
C VAL A 174 -17.02 1.90 -12.30
N GLU A 175 -18.04 2.43 -12.97
CA GLU A 175 -19.40 2.34 -12.50
C GLU A 175 -19.77 0.86 -12.36
N GLU A 176 -20.37 0.54 -11.22
CA GLU A 176 -20.91 -0.79 -10.94
C GLU A 176 -21.97 -1.09 -11.99
N VAL A 177 -21.78 -2.19 -12.74
CA VAL A 177 -22.85 -2.77 -13.52
C VAL A 177 -23.86 -3.32 -12.51
N GLU A 178 -24.98 -2.62 -12.34
CA GLU A 178 -26.14 -3.14 -11.63
C GLU A 178 -26.60 -4.42 -12.34
N THR A 179 -26.17 -5.58 -11.85
CA THR A 179 -26.73 -6.87 -12.25
C THR A 179 -28.19 -6.90 -11.82
N GLY A 180 -29.05 -6.62 -12.79
CA GLY A 180 -30.49 -6.57 -12.64
C GLY A 180 -31.08 -7.88 -12.12
N HIS A 181 -32.12 -7.70 -11.32
CA HIS A 181 -33.09 -8.69 -10.85
C HIS A 181 -33.34 -9.82 -11.86
N ALA A 182 -33.11 -11.06 -11.43
CA ALA A 182 -33.86 -12.20 -11.94
C ALA A 182 -35.24 -12.18 -11.27
N VAL A 183 -36.28 -11.84 -12.03
CA VAL A 183 -37.67 -12.14 -11.70
C VAL A 183 -37.90 -13.58 -12.10
N TYR A 184 -38.20 -14.44 -11.14
CA TYR A 184 -38.73 -15.78 -11.38
C TYR A 184 -40.26 -15.63 -11.45
N GLU A 185 -40.82 -15.95 -12.62
CA GLU A 185 -42.27 -16.16 -12.81
C GLU A 185 -42.74 -17.46 -12.13
#